data_AF-A0A376TY46-F1
#
_entry.id   AF-A0A376TY46-F1
#
_cell.length_a   1.000
_cell.length_b   1.000
_cell.length_c   1.000
_cell.angle_alpha   90.00
_cell.angle_beta   90.00
_cell.angle_gamma   90.00
#
_symmetry.space_group_name_H-M   'P 1'
#
loop_
_entity.id
_entity.type
_entity.pdbx_description
1 polymer ?
#
loop_
_entity_poly.entity_id
_entity_poly.type
_entity_poly.pdbx_seq_one_letter_code
_entity_poly.pdbx_strand_id
1 'polypeptide(L)'
;MLRTRAYIGQHMPLYCSAMGKIYMAFGHPDYVKSYWENHQHEIQPLTRNTITELPAMFDELAHIRESGAAMDREENELGVSCIAVPVFNIHGRVPYARVDFAFDITSETGGEKKSPETTA
;
A
#
# COMPACT_ATOMS: atom_id res chain seq x y z
N MET A 1 7.06 17.47 15.74
CA MET A 1 5.88 17.71 14.89
C MET A 1 5.87 16.61 13.85
N LEU A 2 4.83 15.78 13.81
CA LEU A 2 4.73 14.68 12.84
C LEU A 2 4.25 15.27 11.50
N ARG A 3 4.94 14.96 10.39
CA ARG A 3 4.64 15.53 9.07
C ARG A 3 4.42 14.43 8.05
N THR A 4 3.16 14.24 7.67
CA THR A 4 2.79 13.36 6.55
C THR A 4 3.16 14.03 5.23
N ARG A 5 3.65 13.26 4.25
CA ARG A 5 3.88 13.75 2.87
C ARG A 5 2.68 13.56 1.94
N ALA A 6 1.55 13.07 2.45
CA ALA A 6 0.35 12.85 1.65
C ALA A 6 -0.24 14.17 1.13
N TYR A 7 -0.52 14.22 -0.15
CA TYR A 7 -1.19 15.35 -0.79
C TYR A 7 -2.22 14.88 -1.83
N ILE A 8 -3.18 15.74 -2.15
CA ILE A 8 -4.25 15.44 -3.11
C ILE A 8 -3.64 15.26 -4.50
N GLY A 9 -4.00 14.16 -5.18
CA GLY A 9 -3.46 13.81 -6.50
C GLY A 9 -2.13 13.07 -6.47
N GLN A 10 -1.66 12.64 -5.29
CA GLN A 10 -0.53 11.73 -5.20
C GLN A 10 -0.89 10.37 -5.81
N HIS A 11 -0.01 9.85 -6.66
CA HIS A 11 -0.10 8.50 -7.20
C HIS A 11 0.74 7.55 -6.34
N MET A 12 0.18 6.39 -6.01
CA MET A 12 0.88 5.33 -5.28
C MET A 12 0.70 4.01 -6.04
N PRO A 13 1.70 3.12 -6.05
CA PRO A 13 1.54 1.79 -6.59
C PRO A 13 0.42 1.04 -5.88
N LEU A 14 -0.30 0.19 -6.61
CA LEU A 14 -1.48 -0.48 -6.06
C LEU A 14 -1.10 -1.58 -5.07
N TYR A 15 0.03 -2.26 -5.31
CA TYR A 15 0.44 -3.44 -4.53
C TYR A 15 0.79 -3.12 -3.07
N CYS A 16 1.32 -1.93 -2.79
CA CYS A 16 1.77 -1.52 -1.47
C CYS A 16 0.85 -0.49 -0.78
N SER A 17 -0.32 -0.18 -1.34
CA SER A 17 -1.26 0.78 -0.76
C SER A 17 -2.57 0.12 -0.34
N ALA A 18 -3.12 0.50 0.82
CA ALA A 18 -4.38 -0.05 1.31
C ALA A 18 -5.53 0.15 0.30
N MET A 19 -5.62 1.34 -0.32
CA MET A 19 -6.62 1.62 -1.37
C MET A 19 -6.39 0.76 -2.62
N GLY A 20 -5.15 0.59 -3.05
CA GLY A 20 -4.83 -0.21 -4.22
C GLY A 20 -5.18 -1.69 -4.02
N LYS A 21 -4.92 -2.21 -2.82
CA LYS A 21 -5.35 -3.55 -2.43
C LYS A 21 -6.87 -3.70 -2.40
N ILE A 22 -7.63 -2.72 -1.92
CA ILE A 22 -9.10 -2.70 -2.05
C ILE A 22 -9.52 -2.78 -3.52
N TYR A 23 -8.92 -1.97 -4.37
CA TYR A 23 -9.22 -1.96 -5.80
C TYR A 23 -8.93 -3.32 -6.46
N MET A 24 -7.81 -3.96 -6.10
CA MET A 24 -7.46 -5.29 -6.60
C MET A 24 -8.35 -6.41 -6.03
N ALA A 25 -8.79 -6.29 -4.78
CA ALA A 25 -9.61 -7.29 -4.12
C ALA A 25 -11.01 -7.33 -4.73
N PHE A 26 -11.63 -6.17 -4.93
CA PHE A 26 -13.02 -6.06 -5.41
C PHE A 26 -13.13 -5.66 -6.90
N GLY A 27 -12.00 -5.55 -7.59
CA GLY A 27 -11.92 -5.30 -9.02
C GLY A 27 -12.09 -6.57 -9.85
N HIS A 28 -11.70 -6.48 -11.13
CA HIS A 28 -11.76 -7.63 -12.04
C HIS A 28 -10.74 -8.70 -11.63
N PRO A 29 -11.10 -9.99 -11.56
CA PRO A 29 -10.22 -11.06 -11.06
C PRO A 29 -8.91 -11.17 -11.85
N ASP A 30 -8.96 -10.97 -13.17
CA ASP A 30 -7.76 -11.03 -14.04
C ASP A 30 -6.83 -9.82 -13.88
N TYR A 31 -7.32 -8.71 -13.32
CA TYR A 31 -6.55 -7.46 -13.23
C TYR A 31 -5.27 -7.64 -12.42
N VAL A 32 -5.31 -8.43 -11.34
CA VAL A 32 -4.17 -8.64 -10.44
C VAL A 32 -3.02 -9.31 -11.18
N LYS A 33 -3.33 -10.36 -11.95
CA LYS A 33 -2.34 -11.07 -12.75
C LYS A 33 -1.76 -10.16 -13.83
N SER A 34 -2.62 -9.45 -14.57
CA SER A 34 -2.16 -8.49 -15.57
C SER A 34 -1.36 -7.33 -14.96
N TYR A 35 -1.68 -6.89 -13.74
CA TYR A 35 -0.91 -5.87 -13.04
C TYR A 35 0.52 -6.37 -12.78
N TRP A 36 0.67 -7.60 -12.26
CA TRP A 36 1.98 -8.22 -12.03
C TRP A 36 2.77 -8.41 -13.32
N GLU A 37 2.13 -8.83 -14.40
CA GLU A 37 2.81 -9.02 -15.70
C GLU A 37 3.32 -7.70 -16.29
N ASN A 38 2.54 -6.62 -16.18
CA ASN A 38 2.86 -5.34 -16.82
C ASN A 38 3.72 -4.39 -15.96
N HIS A 39 3.74 -4.57 -14.63
CA HIS A 39 4.38 -3.64 -13.70
C HIS A 39 5.52 -4.30 -12.90
N GLN A 40 6.16 -5.35 -13.42
CA GLN A 40 7.29 -6.03 -12.77
C GLN A 40 8.42 -5.07 -12.35
N HIS A 41 8.62 -3.99 -13.11
CA HIS A 41 9.63 -2.98 -12.80
C HIS A 41 9.27 -2.09 -11.60
N GLU A 42 7.99 -1.93 -11.30
CA GLU A 42 7.47 -1.11 -10.18
C GLU A 42 7.32 -1.91 -8.89
N ILE A 43 7.13 -3.23 -8.98
CA ILE A 43 6.98 -4.12 -7.84
C ILE A 43 8.36 -4.36 -7.22
N GLN A 44 8.65 -3.61 -6.17
CA GLN A 44 9.93 -3.62 -5.48
C GLN A 44 9.70 -3.82 -3.98
N PRO A 45 10.63 -4.47 -3.27
CA PRO A 45 10.57 -4.57 -1.81
C PRO A 45 10.94 -3.21 -1.19
N LEU A 46 9.96 -2.33 -1.01
CA LEU A 46 10.16 -1.00 -0.42
C LEU A 46 10.54 -1.09 1.07
N THR A 47 9.97 -2.08 1.75
CA THR A 47 10.26 -2.41 3.15
C THR A 47 10.31 -3.93 3.31
N ARG A 48 10.60 -4.39 4.54
CA ARG A 48 10.56 -5.81 4.91
C ARG A 48 9.15 -6.43 4.85
N ASN A 49 8.10 -5.61 4.84
CA ASN A 49 6.71 -6.06 4.87
C ASN A 49 6.05 -6.07 3.49
N THR A 50 6.69 -5.45 2.49
CA THR A 50 6.11 -5.28 1.15
C THR A 50 5.83 -6.61 0.46
N ILE A 51 4.59 -6.82 0.01
CA ILE A 51 4.19 -8.03 -0.72
C ILE A 51 4.57 -7.89 -2.20
N THR A 52 5.58 -8.62 -2.65
CA THR A 52 6.06 -8.61 -4.05
C THR A 52 5.66 -9.86 -4.85
N GLU A 53 5.38 -10.96 -4.15
CA GLU A 53 5.06 -12.24 -4.79
C GLU A 53 3.57 -12.33 -5.12
N LEU A 54 3.25 -12.70 -6.36
CA LEU A 54 1.87 -12.80 -6.82
C LEU A 54 1.03 -13.79 -6.00
N PRO A 55 1.51 -15.00 -5.63
CA PRO A 55 0.75 -15.91 -4.76
C PRO A 55 0.42 -15.27 -3.40
N ALA A 56 1.39 -14.60 -2.77
CA ALA A 56 1.17 -13.94 -1.48
C ALA A 56 0.18 -12.77 -1.60
N MET A 57 0.20 -12.05 -2.73
CA MET A 57 -0.81 -11.02 -2.99
C MET A 57 -2.21 -11.64 -3.13
N PHE A 58 -2.37 -12.80 -3.78
CA PHE A 58 -3.67 -13.46 -3.85
C PHE A 58 -4.22 -13.83 -2.47
N ASP A 59 -3.36 -14.33 -1.59
CA ASP A 59 -3.75 -14.67 -0.20
C ASP A 59 -4.21 -13.42 0.56
N GLU A 60 -3.47 -12.30 0.46
CA GLU A 60 -3.85 -11.03 1.07
C GLU A 60 -5.18 -10.51 0.52
N LEU A 61 -5.39 -10.57 -0.80
CA LEU A 61 -6.65 -10.15 -1.41
C LEU A 61 -7.83 -11.04 -1.00
N ALA A 62 -7.61 -12.34 -0.77
CA ALA A 62 -8.65 -13.22 -0.23
C ALA A 62 -9.06 -12.79 1.19
N HIS A 63 -8.08 -12.53 2.06
CA HIS A 63 -8.32 -12.01 3.39
C HIS A 63 -9.06 -10.65 3.37
N ILE A 64 -8.73 -9.76 2.44
CA ILE A 64 -9.43 -8.48 2.28
C ILE A 64 -10.90 -8.65 1.89
N ARG A 65 -11.20 -9.61 1.01
CA ARG A 65 -12.59 -9.91 0.61
C ARG A 65 -13.41 -10.43 1.79
N GLU A 66 -12.79 -11.25 2.64
CA GLU A 66 -13.44 -11.82 3.84
C GLU A 66 -13.64 -10.77 4.94
N SER A 67 -12.63 -9.94 5.21
CA SER A 67 -12.65 -8.94 6.28
C SER A 67 -13.37 -7.64 5.90
N GLY A 68 -13.47 -7.33 4.61
CA GLY A 68 -14.01 -6.06 4.12
C GLY A 68 -13.11 -4.86 4.35
N ALA A 69 -11.83 -5.06 4.68
CA ALA A 69 -10.86 -4.00 4.90
C ALA A 69 -9.47 -4.41 4.39
N ALA A 70 -8.71 -3.45 3.89
CA ALA A 70 -7.30 -3.63 3.54
C ALA A 70 -6.41 -2.81 4.45
N MET A 71 -5.22 -3.34 4.73
CA MET A 71 -4.20 -2.62 5.47
C MET A 71 -2.91 -2.55 4.65
N ASP A 72 -2.27 -1.40 4.70
CA ASP A 72 -0.85 -1.22 4.42
C ASP A 72 -0.15 -1.28 5.77
N ARG A 73 0.60 -2.36 6.03
CA ARG A 73 1.28 -2.60 7.31
C ARG A 73 2.76 -2.25 7.17
N GLU A 74 3.05 -0.96 7.04
CA GLU A 74 4.41 -0.47 6.77
C GLU A 74 5.00 -1.06 5.47
N GLU A 75 4.18 -1.29 4.46
CA GLU A 75 4.60 -1.88 3.18
C GLU A 75 5.16 -0.84 2.24
N ASN A 76 4.67 0.39 2.32
CA ASN A 76 5.18 1.52 1.56
C ASN A 76 6.31 2.26 2.29
N GLU A 77 6.16 2.50 3.60
CA GLU A 77 7.12 3.22 4.43
C GLU A 77 7.09 2.68 5.86
N LEU A 78 8.26 2.40 6.44
CA LEU A 78 8.36 1.99 7.84
C LEU A 78 7.84 3.09 8.77
N GLY A 79 7.04 2.71 9.76
CA GLY A 79 6.38 3.64 10.67
C GLY A 79 5.08 4.27 10.17
N VAL A 80 4.64 3.91 8.96
CA VAL A 80 3.35 4.37 8.41
C VAL A 80 2.48 3.16 8.15
N SER A 81 1.27 3.15 8.69
CA SER A 81 0.27 2.14 8.37
C SER A 81 -1.02 2.80 7.91
N CYS A 82 -1.69 2.19 6.94
CA CYS A 82 -2.94 2.71 6.42
C CYS A 82 -4.01 1.63 6.52
N ILE A 83 -5.26 2.03 6.76
CA ILE A 83 -6.41 1.15 6.62
C ILE A 83 -7.36 1.73 5.58
N ALA A 84 -7.88 0.90 4.70
CA ALA A 84 -8.87 1.27 3.72
C ALA A 84 -10.07 0.34 3.75
N VAL A 85 -11.25 0.91 3.53
CA VAL A 85 -12.51 0.16 3.40
C VAL A 85 -13.15 0.47 2.04
N PRO A 86 -13.75 -0.53 1.38
CA PRO A 86 -14.39 -0.35 0.09
C PRO A 86 -15.69 0.44 0.24
N VAL A 87 -15.98 1.30 -0.72
CA VAL A 87 -17.29 1.94 -0.86
C VAL A 87 -17.93 1.39 -2.13
N PHE A 88 -18.95 0.55 -1.94
CA PHE A 88 -19.65 -0.10 -3.03
C PHE A 88 -20.68 0.85 -3.68
N ASN A 89 -20.78 0.79 -5.00
CA ASN A 89 -21.91 1.37 -5.71
C ASN A 89 -23.11 0.42 -5.75
N ILE A 90 -24.21 0.88 -6.33
CA ILE A 90 -25.46 0.10 -6.46
C ILE A 90 -25.32 -1.19 -7.28
N HIS A 91 -24.23 -1.35 -8.03
CA HIS A 91 -23.92 -2.54 -8.83
C HIS A 91 -22.89 -3.45 -8.13
N GLY A 92 -22.56 -3.21 -6.86
CA GLY A 92 -21.58 -4.01 -6.11
C GLY A 92 -20.13 -3.82 -6.55
N ARG A 93 -19.83 -2.80 -7.37
CA ARG A 93 -18.46 -2.45 -7.75
C ARG A 93 -17.88 -1.45 -6.75
N VAL A 94 -16.56 -1.37 -6.65
CA VAL A 94 -15.85 -0.45 -5.75
C VAL A 94 -15.22 0.70 -6.54
N PRO A 95 -15.98 1.75 -6.90
CA PRO A 95 -15.43 2.94 -7.55
C PRO A 95 -14.65 3.85 -6.58
N TYR A 96 -14.88 3.71 -5.27
CA TYR A 96 -14.26 4.55 -4.25
C TYR A 96 -13.79 3.70 -3.06
N ALA A 97 -12.79 4.18 -2.35
CA ALA A 97 -12.37 3.64 -1.06
C ALA A 97 -12.24 4.78 -0.06
N ARG A 98 -12.58 4.53 1.20
CA ARG A 98 -12.22 5.42 2.31
C ARG A 98 -10.91 4.91 2.88
N VAL A 99 -9.96 5.82 3.11
CA VAL A 99 -8.66 5.51 3.70
C VAL A 99 -8.43 6.38 4.92
N ASP A 100 -7.87 5.77 5.95
CA ASP A 100 -7.41 6.43 7.17
C ASP A 100 -5.93 6.04 7.40
N PHE A 101 -5.12 7.02 7.81
CA PHE A 101 -3.68 6.83 8.05
C PHE A 101 -3.40 6.78 9.54
N ALA A 102 -2.55 5.85 9.96
CA ALA A 102 -2.00 5.74 11.30
C ALA A 102 -0.47 5.77 11.24
N PHE A 103 0.16 6.34 12.25
CA PHE A 103 1.61 6.39 12.37
C PHE A 103 2.03 5.50 13.52
N ASP A 104 2.92 4.58 13.26
CA ASP A 104 3.50 3.75 14.29
C ASP A 104 4.70 4.49 14.90
N ILE A 105 4.55 4.88 16.17
CA ILE A 105 5.56 5.61 16.92
C ILE A 105 6.69 4.66 17.39
N THR A 106 6.50 3.34 17.23
CA THR A 106 7.44 2.31 17.70
C THR A 106 8.39 1.79 16.62
N SER A 107 8.18 2.11 15.34
CA SER A 107 9.13 1.73 14.29
C SER A 107 10.44 2.48 14.51
N GLU A 108 11.54 1.75 14.74
CA GLU A 108 12.87 2.32 14.91
C GLU A 108 13.15 3.35 13.82
N THR A 109 13.33 4.61 14.22
CA THR A 109 13.74 5.69 13.34
C THR A 109 15.01 5.27 12.61
N GLY A 110 14.91 4.93 11.34
CA GLY A 110 16.05 4.77 10.44
C GLY A 110 16.78 6.11 10.36
N GLY A 111 17.80 6.28 11.20
CA GLY A 111 18.62 7.47 11.24
C GLY A 111 19.29 7.69 9.89
N GLU A 112 18.91 8.79 9.24
CA GLU A 112 19.65 9.34 8.10
C GLU A 112 21.05 9.72 8.60
N LYS A 113 22.05 8.87 8.32
CA LYS A 113 23.46 9.23 8.52
C LYS A 113 23.74 10.41 7.60
N LYS A 114 23.81 11.62 8.17
CA LYS A 114 24.45 12.77 7.51
C LYS A 114 25.85 12.34 7.07
N SER A 115 26.09 12.35 5.77
CA SER A 115 27.44 12.36 5.21
C SER A 115 28.17 13.60 5.76
N PRO A 116 29.42 13.48 6.23
CA PRO A 116 30.15 14.62 6.74
C PRO A 116 30.39 15.62 5.61
N GLU A 117 30.18 16.89 5.92
CA GLU A 117 30.64 18.05 5.16
C GLU A 117 32.14 17.89 4.88
N THR A 118 32.50 17.69 3.61
CA THR A 118 33.90 17.85 3.18
C THR A 118 34.10 19.33 2.86
N THR A 119 34.72 20.03 3.79
CA THR A 119 35.35 21.33 3.56
C THR A 119 36.51 21.16 2.56
N ALA A 120 36.55 22.02 1.55
CA ALA A 120 37.77 22.49 0.91
C ALA A 120 37.55 23.94 0.49
#